data_AF-A0A536LFT3-F1
#
_entry.id   AF-A0A536LFT3-F1
#
_cell.length_a   1.000
_cell.length_b   1.000
_cell.length_c   1.000
_cell.angle_alpha   90.00
_cell.angle_beta   90.00
_cell.angle_gamma   90.00
#
_symmetry.space_group_name_H-M   'P 1'
#
loop_
_entity.id
_entity.type
_entity.pdbx_description
1 polymer ?
#
loop_
_entity_poly.entity_id
_entity_poly.type
_entity_poly.pdbx_seq_one_letter_code
_entity_poly.pdbx_strand_id
1 'polypeptide(L)' 'MQIKVESGDITQHPAKAVIVNLFEDVKKPGGATGAIDRALSGGLSALISEGEIKGKSGEVTL' A
#
# COMPACT_ATOMS: atom_id res chain seq x y z
N MET A 1 11.62 20.08 8.88
CA MET A 1 11.28 18.74 8.36
C MET A 1 12.58 18.01 8.05
N GLN A 2 12.78 16.79 8.54
CA GLN A 2 13.95 15.98 8.21
C GLN A 2 13.51 14.90 7.21
N ILE A 3 14.22 14.79 6.10
CA ILE A 3 13.95 13.81 5.04
C ILE A 3 15.18 12.94 4.89
N LYS A 4 14.97 11.62 4.85
CA LYS A 4 16.00 10.63 4.53
C LYS A 4 15.51 9.77 3.38
N VAL A 5 16.45 9.32 2.55
CA VAL A 5 16.19 8.40 1.45
C VAL A 5 17.01 7.16 1.71
N GLU A 6 16.34 6.01 1.75
CA GLU A 6 16.94 4.72 2.07
C GLU A 6 16.43 3.69 1.05
N SER A 7 17.24 2.68 0.74
CA SER A 7 16.85 1.55 -0.10
C SER A 7 16.72 0.31 0.78
N GLY A 8 15.62 -0.42 0.63
CA GLY A 8 15.36 -1.61 1.44
C GLY A 8 13.97 -2.18 1.21
N ASP A 9 13.63 -3.19 2.02
CA ASP A 9 12.30 -3.80 2.03
C ASP A 9 11.35 -2.97 2.90
N ILE A 10 10.28 -2.47 2.28
CA ILE A 10 9.25 -1.67 2.95
C ILE A 10 8.56 -2.43 4.09
N THR A 11 8.48 -3.76 4.02
CA THR A 11 7.84 -4.56 5.08
C THR A 11 8.70 -4.68 6.33
N GLN A 12 10.00 -4.34 6.25
CA GLN A 12 10.96 -4.44 7.35
C GLN A 12 11.29 -3.07 7.95
N HIS A 13 10.79 -1.97 7.38
CA HIS A 13 11.11 -0.64 7.84
C HIS A 13 10.43 -0.35 9.20
N PRO A 14 11.15 0.16 10.22
CA PRO A 14 10.62 0.36 11.58
C PRO A 14 9.72 1.60 11.72
N ALA A 15 9.04 2.02 10.65
CA ALA A 15 8.18 3.19 10.71
C ALA A 15 6.89 2.89 11.47
N LYS A 16 6.34 3.88 12.18
CA LYS A 16 5.04 3.76 12.87
C LYS A 16 3.86 3.61 11.90
N ALA A 17 4.02 4.12 10.67
CA ALA A 17 3.06 4.03 9.59
C ALA A 17 3.81 4.03 8.25
N VAL A 18 3.26 3.32 7.28
CA VAL A 18 3.77 3.25 5.91
C VAL A 18 2.66 3.72 4.98
N ILE A 19 3.00 4.64 4.07
CA ILE A 19 2.08 5.12 3.03
C ILE A 19 2.47 4.45 1.72
N VAL A 20 1.51 3.79 1.09
CA VAL A 20 1.66 3.16 -0.22
C VAL A 20 0.55 3.66 -1.14
N ASN A 21 0.82 3.70 -2.44
CA ASN A 21 -0.16 4.13 -3.43
C ASN A 21 -0.90 2.93 -4.05
N LEU A 22 -2.10 3.18 -4.55
CA LEU A 22 -2.82 2.32 -5.48
C LEU A 22 -3.38 3.19 -6.60
N PHE A 23 -3.28 2.73 -7.85
CA PHE A 23 -3.87 3.41 -8.99
C PHE A 23 -5.30 2.92 -9.27
N GLU A 24 -6.08 3.76 -9.91
CA GLU A 24 -7.44 3.42 -10.35
C GLU A 24 -7.45 2.15 -11.19
N ASP A 25 -8.48 1.33 -11.00
CA ASP A 25 -8.71 0.05 -11.67
C ASP A 25 -7.67 -1.06 -11.40
N VAL A 26 -6.65 -0.82 -10.57
CA VAL A 26 -5.71 -1.88 -10.15
C VAL A 26 -6.42 -2.85 -9.20
N LYS A 27 -6.65 -4.08 -9.68
CA LYS A 27 -7.32 -5.15 -8.91
C LYS A 27 -6.39 -5.98 -8.04
N LYS A 28 -5.10 -6.01 -8.37
CA LYS A 28 -4.07 -6.75 -7.61
C LYS A 28 -2.87 -5.83 -7.42
N PRO A 29 -2.52 -5.46 -6.17
CA PRO A 29 -1.40 -4.57 -5.93
C PRO A 29 -0.07 -5.26 -6.26
N GLY A 30 0.83 -4.53 -6.92
CA GLY A 30 2.20 -4.95 -7.21
C GLY A 30 3.24 -4.14 -6.43
N GLY A 31 4.52 -4.39 -6.66
CA GLY A 31 5.62 -3.61 -6.08
C GLY A 31 5.56 -3.56 -4.53
N ALA A 32 5.80 -2.37 -3.97
CA ALA A 32 5.76 -2.13 -2.52
C ALA A 32 4.36 -2.40 -1.93
N THR A 33 3.29 -1.92 -2.56
CA THR A 33 1.91 -2.17 -2.11
C THR A 33 1.59 -3.66 -2.10
N GLY A 34 2.04 -4.41 -3.10
CA GLY A 34 1.88 -5.87 -3.15
C GLY A 34 2.77 -6.64 -2.18
N ALA A 35 3.91 -6.09 -1.77
CA ALA A 35 4.72 -6.65 -0.69
C ALA A 35 4.02 -6.49 0.66
N ILE A 36 3.47 -5.31 0.93
CA ILE A 36 2.66 -5.03 2.13
C ILE A 36 1.39 -5.90 2.14
N ASP A 37 0.67 -6.01 1.03
CA ASP A 37 -0.53 -6.85 0.94
C ASP A 37 -0.23 -8.31 1.32
N ARG A 38 0.87 -8.87 0.81
CA ARG A 38 1.32 -10.23 1.19
C ARG A 38 1.67 -10.33 2.67
N ALA A 39 2.35 -9.34 3.24
CA ALA A 39 2.66 -9.30 4.67
C ALA A 39 1.38 -9.21 5.54
N LEU A 40 0.32 -8.58 5.01
CA LEU A 40 -1.00 -8.50 5.61
C LEU A 40 -1.93 -9.65 5.21
N SER A 41 -1.39 -10.75 4.67
CA SER A 41 -2.16 -11.93 4.27
C SER A 41 -3.30 -11.64 3.27
N GLY A 42 -3.10 -10.68 2.37
CA GLY A 42 -4.06 -10.32 1.32
C GLY A 42 -5.13 -9.30 1.74
N GLY A 43 -4.98 -8.64 2.89
CA GLY A 43 -5.97 -7.69 3.40
C GLY A 43 -6.26 -6.50 2.47
N LEU A 44 -5.26 -5.97 1.76
CA LEU A 44 -5.49 -4.90 0.77
C LEU A 44 -6.22 -5.45 -0.46
N SER A 45 -5.85 -6.63 -0.94
CA SER A 45 -6.55 -7.31 -2.03
C SER A 45 -8.02 -7.56 -1.70
N ALA A 46 -8.34 -7.91 -0.45
CA ALA A 46 -9.72 -8.08 0.01
C ALA A 46 -10.51 -6.76 -0.09
N LEU A 47 -9.98 -5.67 0.47
CA LEU A 47 -10.62 -4.34 0.42
C LEU A 47 -10.79 -3.82 -1.01
N ILE A 48 -9.80 -4.05 -1.89
CA ILE A 48 -9.91 -3.72 -3.32
C ILE A 48 -11.04 -4.51 -3.98
N SER A 49 -11.18 -5.80 -3.64
CA SER A 49 -12.21 -6.67 -4.21
C SER A 49 -13.63 -6.28 -3.76
N GLU A 50 -13.76 -5.76 -2.54
CA GLU A 50 -15.00 -5.23 -1.97
C GLU A 50 -15.33 -3.82 -2.52
N GLY A 51 -14.38 -3.18 -3.20
CA GLY A 51 -14.55 -1.83 -3.75
C GLY A 51 -14.36 -0.71 -2.74
N GLU A 52 -13.82 -1.02 -1.56
CA GLU A 52 -13.46 -0.06 -0.50
C GLU A 52 -12.21 0.75 -0.85
N ILE A 53 -11.34 0.20 -1.72
CA ILE A 53 -10.19 0.90 -2.28
C ILE A 53 -10.32 0.91 -3.80
N LYS A 54 -10.56 2.09 -4.39
CA LYS A 54 -10.76 2.23 -5.84
C LYS A 54 -9.54 2.78 -6.55
N GLY A 55 -8.65 3.48 -5.83
CA GLY A 55 -7.42 4.06 -6.36
C GLY A 55 -7.62 5.40 -7.08
N LYS A 56 -8.74 6.09 -6.81
CA LYS A 56 -9.03 7.40 -7.41
C LYS A 56 -8.07 8.46 -6.89
N SER A 57 -7.83 9.47 -7.72
CA SER A 57 -6.99 10.61 -7.32
C SER A 57 -7.54 11.27 -6.05
N GLY A 58 -6.70 11.34 -5.01
CA GLY A 58 -7.05 11.94 -3.72
C GLY A 58 -7.86 11.04 -2.78
N GLU A 59 -8.14 9.78 -3.18
CA GLU A 59 -8.74 8.79 -2.29
C GLU A 59 -7.72 8.34 -1.24
N VAL A 60 -8.19 8.20 0.00
CA VAL A 60 -7.38 7.76 1.14
C VAL A 60 -8.18 6.73 1.93
N THR A 61 -7.55 5.58 2.19
CA THR A 61 -8.05 4.52 3.05
C THR A 61 -7.04 4.34 4.19
N LEU A 62 -7.54 4.28 5.43
CA LEU A 62 -6.74 4.22 6.66
C LEU A 62 -6.94 2.88 7.36
#